data_AF-A0A932ZWI5-F1
#
_entry.id   AF-A0A932ZWI5-F1
#
_cell.length_a   1.000
_cell.length_b   1.000
_cell.length_c   1.000
_cell.angle_alpha   90.00
_cell.angle_beta   90.00
_cell.angle_gamma   90.00
#
_symmetry.space_group_name_H-M   'P 1'
#
loop_
_entity.id
_entity.type
_entity.pdbx_description
1 polymer ?
#
loop_
_entity_poly.entity_id
_entity_poly.type
_entity_poly.pdbx_seq_one_letter_code
_entity_poly.pdbx_strand_id
1 'polypeptide(L)'
;MTREEIVKLVENSQLDDTTKRYLLNLIIDKGLTREVVDAIKEAFDNAVISTMKAGGVDITQTDEFKAAEAEFAASAQAAKTQLDSEMAQIEAEMRQVQKDTAKQLDDLQAQVIKDKISQ
;
A
#
# COMPACT_ATOMS: atom_id res chain seq x y z
N MET A 1 25.45 -0.87 -6.62
CA MET A 1 25.02 -0.33 -7.92
C MET A 1 25.03 1.18 -7.86
N THR A 2 25.70 1.81 -8.82
CA THR A 2 25.75 3.26 -9.00
C THR A 2 24.65 3.74 -9.95
N ARG A 3 24.43 5.05 -10.01
CA ARG A 3 23.44 5.65 -10.91
C ARG A 3 23.71 5.37 -12.38
N GLU A 4 24.97 5.45 -12.77
CA GLU A 4 25.41 5.20 -14.15
C GLU A 4 25.20 3.75 -14.56
N GLU A 5 25.40 2.80 -13.65
CA GLU A 5 25.15 1.38 -13.90
C GLU A 5 23.66 1.10 -14.15
N ILE A 6 22.77 1.75 -13.39
CA ILE A 6 21.32 1.59 -13.54
C ILE A 6 20.82 2.24 -14.83
N VAL A 7 21.30 3.43 -15.16
CA VAL A 7 20.97 4.10 -16.42
C VAL A 7 21.41 3.24 -17.60
N LYS A 8 22.63 2.70 -17.58
CA LYS A 8 23.12 1.78 -18.61
C LYS A 8 22.30 0.50 -18.69
N LEU A 9 21.83 -0.04 -17.56
CA LEU A 9 20.93 -1.20 -17.54
C LEU A 9 19.61 -0.89 -18.23
N VAL A 10 18.99 0.26 -17.94
CA VAL A 10 17.74 0.68 -18.58
C VAL A 10 17.94 0.92 -20.08
N GLU A 11 18.99 1.61 -20.49
CA GLU A 11 19.29 1.89 -21.91
C GLU A 11 19.51 0.62 -22.73
N ASN A 12 20.30 -0.32 -22.19
CA ASN A 12 20.64 -1.58 -22.87
C ASN A 12 19.59 -2.68 -22.68
N SER A 13 18.51 -2.43 -21.94
CA SER A 13 17.44 -3.40 -21.76
C SER A 13 16.64 -3.64 -23.05
N GLN A 14 15.86 -4.72 -23.07
CA GLN A 14 14.86 -4.96 -24.12
C GLN A 14 13.51 -4.31 -23.83
N LEU A 15 13.45 -3.36 -22.89
CA LEU A 15 12.26 -2.56 -22.67
C LEU A 15 11.95 -1.72 -23.91
N ASP A 16 10.67 -1.42 -24.13
CA ASP A 16 10.27 -0.50 -25.19
C ASP A 16 10.75 0.93 -24.90
N ASP A 17 10.88 1.74 -25.95
CA ASP A 17 11.43 3.10 -25.84
C ASP A 17 10.59 4.01 -24.95
N THR A 18 9.28 3.77 -24.82
CA THR A 18 8.40 4.57 -23.95
C THR A 18 8.71 4.27 -22.49
N THR A 19 8.79 2.99 -22.13
CA THR A 19 9.15 2.54 -20.78
C THR A 19 10.57 2.98 -20.40
N LYS A 20 11.54 2.87 -21.32
CA LYS A 20 12.90 3.38 -21.09
C LYS A 20 12.92 4.87 -20.78
N ARG A 21 12.25 5.69 -21.59
CA ARG A 21 12.18 7.14 -21.37
C ARG A 21 11.50 7.48 -20.05
N TYR A 22 10.42 6.78 -19.69
CA TYR A 22 9.75 6.95 -18.42
C TYR A 22 10.70 6.67 -17.24
N LEU A 23 11.39 5.54 -17.24
CA LEU A 23 12.32 5.16 -16.16
C LEU A 23 13.51 6.12 -16.05
N LEU A 24 14.07 6.55 -17.19
CA LEU A 24 15.16 7.54 -17.21
C LEU A 24 14.71 8.89 -16.66
N ASN A 25 13.52 9.36 -17.03
CA ASN A 25 12.93 10.57 -16.48
C ASN A 25 12.67 10.41 -14.96
N LEU A 26 12.20 9.25 -14.52
CA LEU A 26 12.00 8.96 -13.10
C LEU A 26 13.31 9.06 -12.30
N ILE A 27 14.40 8.52 -12.84
CA ILE A 27 15.75 8.61 -12.26
C ILE A 27 16.26 10.07 -12.26
N ILE A 28 15.90 10.88 -13.27
CA ILE A 28 16.29 12.30 -13.34
C ILE A 28 15.53 13.13 -12.32
N ASP A 29 14.20 12.98 -12.25
CA ASP A 29 13.31 13.81 -11.44
C ASP A 29 13.38 13.46 -9.95
N LYS A 30 13.37 12.16 -9.63
CA LYS A 30 13.31 11.69 -8.24
C LYS A 30 14.66 11.21 -7.71
N GLY A 31 15.64 11.00 -8.58
CA GLY A 31 16.89 10.33 -8.22
C GLY A 31 16.71 8.83 -8.01
N LEU A 32 17.78 8.17 -7.54
CA LEU A 32 17.76 6.74 -7.24
C LEU A 32 17.21 6.46 -5.84
N THR A 33 15.91 6.65 -5.69
CA THR A 33 15.19 6.27 -4.47
C THR A 33 14.75 4.81 -4.54
N ARG A 34 14.35 4.26 -3.40
CA ARG A 34 13.79 2.89 -3.32
C ARG A 34 12.59 2.70 -4.24
N GLU A 35 11.69 3.69 -4.28
CA GLU A 35 10.53 3.69 -5.18
C GLU A 35 10.93 3.62 -6.66
N VAL A 36 11.96 4.38 -7.05
CA VAL A 36 12.48 4.34 -8.43
C VAL A 36 13.11 2.99 -8.75
N VAL A 37 13.86 2.40 -7.81
CA VAL A 37 14.43 1.05 -7.98
C VAL A 37 13.34 -0.01 -8.11
N ASP A 38 12.28 0.08 -7.30
CA ASP A 38 11.16 -0.87 -7.34
C ASP A 38 10.38 -0.73 -8.66
N ALA A 39 10.13 0.49 -9.13
CA ALA A 39 9.52 0.73 -10.44
C ALA A 39 10.37 0.21 -11.62
N ILE A 40 11.70 0.34 -11.53
CA ILE A 40 12.61 -0.23 -12.53
C ILE A 40 12.49 -1.76 -12.53
N LYS A 41 12.56 -2.40 -11.35
CA LYS A 41 12.41 -3.87 -11.24
C LYS A 41 11.10 -4.35 -11.82
N GLU A 42 9.99 -3.71 -11.45
CA GLU A 42 8.66 -4.07 -11.94
C GLU A 42 8.57 -3.98 -13.47
N ALA A 43 9.17 -2.94 -14.08
CA ALA A 43 9.21 -2.81 -15.53
C ALA A 43 10.01 -3.95 -16.20
N PHE A 44 11.15 -4.36 -15.61
CA PHE A 44 11.92 -5.51 -16.09
C PHE A 44 11.16 -6.82 -15.92
N ASP A 45 10.54 -7.05 -14.76
CA ASP A 45 9.76 -8.26 -14.48
C ASP A 45 8.59 -8.39 -15.46
N ASN A 46 7.86 -7.29 -15.70
CA ASN A 46 6.77 -7.26 -16.67
C ASN A 46 7.24 -7.56 -18.11
N ALA A 47 8.41 -7.06 -18.50
CA ALA A 47 8.98 -7.36 -19.81
C ALA A 47 9.42 -8.82 -19.95
N VAL A 48 9.97 -9.41 -18.89
CA VAL A 48 10.30 -10.85 -18.83
C VAL A 48 9.02 -11.67 -18.94
N ILE A 49 7.99 -11.36 -18.13
CA ILE A 49 6.69 -12.04 -18.18
C ILE A 49 6.07 -11.94 -19.58
N SER A 50 6.10 -10.76 -20.19
CA SER A 50 5.57 -10.54 -21.55
C SER A 50 6.31 -11.37 -22.60
N THR A 51 7.64 -11.42 -22.51
CA THR A 51 8.49 -12.21 -23.42
C THR A 51 8.25 -13.71 -23.24
N MET A 52 8.11 -14.19 -22.00
CA MET A 52 7.79 -15.58 -21.71
C MET A 52 6.41 -15.96 -22.25
N LYS A 53 5.39 -15.10 -22.07
CA LYS A 53 4.06 -15.28 -22.65
C LYS A 53 4.09 -15.32 -24.17
N ALA A 54 4.85 -14.43 -24.81
CA ALA A 54 5.03 -14.43 -26.27
C ALA A 54 5.75 -15.70 -26.76
N GLY A 55 6.66 -16.26 -25.95
CA GLY A 55 7.32 -17.55 -26.20
C GLY A 55 6.46 -18.79 -25.92
N GLY A 56 5.17 -18.62 -25.57
CA GLY A 56 4.26 -19.72 -25.26
C GLY A 56 4.44 -20.31 -23.86
N VAL A 57 5.29 -19.73 -23.03
CA VAL A 57 5.46 -20.09 -21.62
C VAL A 57 4.60 -19.16 -20.79
N ASP A 58 3.34 -19.54 -20.57
CA ASP A 58 2.48 -18.83 -19.65
C ASP A 58 2.81 -19.24 -18.21
N ILE A 59 3.78 -18.56 -17.61
CA ILE A 59 4.15 -18.75 -16.21
C ILE A 59 2.99 -18.49 -15.23
N THR A 60 1.91 -17.83 -15.66
CA THR A 60 0.72 -17.67 -14.82
C THR A 60 -0.14 -18.93 -14.74
N GLN A 61 0.14 -19.92 -15.60
CA GLN A 61 -0.58 -21.19 -15.65
C GLN A 61 0.16 -22.33 -14.93
N THR A 62 1.38 -22.10 -14.45
CA THR A 62 2.12 -23.11 -13.68
C THR A 62 1.48 -23.34 -12.33
N ASP A 63 1.63 -24.56 -11.81
CA ASP A 63 1.08 -24.92 -10.50
C ASP A 63 1.74 -24.10 -9.39
N GLU A 64 3.02 -23.74 -9.51
CA GLU A 64 3.71 -22.88 -8.55
C GLU A 64 3.14 -21.46 -8.52
N PHE A 65 2.84 -20.87 -9.68
CA PHE A 65 2.26 -19.53 -9.73
C PHE A 65 0.85 -19.51 -9.15
N LYS A 66 0.02 -20.51 -9.49
CA LYS A 66 -1.34 -20.65 -8.93
C LYS A 66 -1.31 -20.87 -7.42
N ALA A 67 -0.35 -21.63 -6.91
CA ALA A 67 -0.17 -21.80 -5.47
C ALA A 67 0.23 -20.50 -4.79
N ALA A 68 1.19 -19.76 -5.34
CA ALA A 68 1.62 -18.46 -4.81
C ALA A 68 0.50 -17.40 -4.89
N GLU A 69 -0.29 -17.39 -5.96
CA GLU A 69 -1.46 -16.51 -6.11
C GLU A 69 -2.54 -16.83 -5.07
N ALA A 70 -2.84 -18.11 -4.86
CA ALA A 70 -3.79 -18.55 -3.84
C ALA A 70 -3.34 -18.17 -2.42
N GLU A 71 -2.04 -18.32 -2.11
CA GLU A 71 -1.46 -17.94 -0.82
C GLU A 71 -1.49 -16.42 -0.62
N PHE A 72 -1.18 -15.65 -1.66
CA PHE A 72 -1.27 -14.19 -1.63
C PHE A 72 -2.73 -13.74 -1.43
N ALA A 73 -3.68 -14.32 -2.15
CA ALA A 73 -5.10 -14.02 -2.01
C ALA A 73 -5.63 -14.36 -0.61
N ALA A 74 -5.23 -15.51 -0.04
CA ALA A 74 -5.59 -15.89 1.32
C ALA A 74 -5.01 -14.90 2.35
N SER A 75 -3.76 -14.50 2.19
CA SER A 75 -3.09 -13.52 3.05
C SER A 75 -3.74 -12.14 2.96
N ALA A 76 -4.11 -11.69 1.75
CA ALA A 76 -4.83 -10.44 1.54
C ALA A 76 -6.24 -10.47 2.17
N GLN A 77 -6.96 -11.59 2.06
CA GLN A 77 -8.27 -11.76 2.68
C GLN A 77 -8.18 -11.76 4.21
N ALA A 78 -7.17 -12.41 4.78
CA ALA A 78 -6.90 -12.39 6.22
C ALA A 78 -6.58 -10.97 6.71
N ALA A 79 -5.69 -10.26 6.01
CA ALA A 79 -5.34 -8.88 6.33
C ALA A 79 -6.55 -7.94 6.25
N LYS A 80 -7.40 -8.09 5.23
CA LYS A 80 -8.65 -7.33 5.10
C LYS A 80 -9.60 -7.60 6.28
N THR A 81 -9.78 -8.87 6.63
CA THR A 81 -10.64 -9.26 7.75
C THR A 81 -10.14 -8.68 9.08
N GLN A 82 -8.82 -8.66 9.28
CA GLN A 82 -8.21 -8.06 10.44
C GLN A 82 -8.40 -6.53 10.47
N LEU A 83 -8.19 -5.86 9.34
CA LEU A 83 -8.40 -4.42 9.22
C LEU A 83 -9.86 -4.03 9.48
N ASP A 84 -10.82 -4.78 8.93
CA ASP A 84 -12.25 -4.56 9.17
C ASP A 84 -12.59 -4.75 10.66
N SER A 85 -11.98 -5.72 11.34
CA SER A 85 -12.16 -5.93 12.79
C SER A 85 -11.57 -4.79 13.62
N GLU A 86 -10.36 -4.32 13.29
CA GLU A 86 -9.71 -3.21 13.98
C GLU A 86 -10.51 -1.91 13.80
N MET A 87 -11.03 -1.66 12.59
CA MET A 87 -11.92 -0.53 12.31
C MET A 87 -13.21 -0.57 13.12
N ALA A 88 -13.85 -1.75 13.21
CA ALA A 88 -15.04 -1.92 14.03
C ALA A 88 -14.77 -1.66 15.52
N GLN A 89 -13.60 -2.07 16.01
CA GLN A 89 -13.18 -1.78 17.39
C GLN A 89 -12.97 -0.28 17.62
N ILE A 90 -12.29 0.40 16.70
CA ILE A 90 -12.08 1.85 16.76
C ILE A 90 -13.42 2.60 16.76
N GLU A 91 -14.39 2.18 15.95
CA GLU A 91 -15.73 2.78 15.96
C GLU A 91 -16.45 2.60 17.31
N ALA A 92 -16.33 1.42 17.92
CA ALA A 92 -16.91 1.16 19.24
C ALA A 92 -16.25 2.03 20.32
N GLU A 93 -14.92 2.14 20.30
CA GLU A 93 -14.16 3.00 21.21
C GLU A 93 -14.54 4.48 21.03
N MET A 94 -14.67 4.97 19.78
CA MET A 94 -15.14 6.33 19.52
C MET A 94 -16.54 6.60 20.07
N ARG A 95 -17.48 5.67 19.90
CA ARG A 95 -18.84 5.82 20.47
C ARG A 95 -18.80 5.87 21.99
N GLN A 96 -17.95 5.06 22.61
CA GLN A 96 -17.78 5.07 24.06
C GLN A 96 -17.19 6.40 24.54
N VAL A 97 -16.14 6.91 23.90
CA VAL A 97 -15.54 8.21 24.20
C VAL A 97 -16.56 9.34 24.04
N GLN A 98 -17.38 9.33 22.98
CA GLN A 98 -18.45 10.32 22.80
C GLN A 98 -19.47 10.29 23.95
N LYS A 99 -19.87 9.08 24.37
CA LYS A 99 -20.82 8.90 25.48
C LYS A 99 -20.24 9.39 26.81
N ASP A 100 -18.98 9.07 27.09
CA ASP A 100 -18.31 9.47 28.32
C ASP A 100 -18.09 10.99 28.35
N THR A 101 -17.76 11.60 27.20
CA THR A 101 -17.64 13.06 27.06
C THR A 101 -18.97 13.77 27.27
N ALA A 102 -20.06 13.26 26.69
CA ALA A 102 -21.39 13.82 26.89
C ALA A 102 -21.82 13.76 28.37
N LYS A 103 -21.55 12.63 29.04
CA LYS A 103 -21.83 12.49 30.46
C LYS A 103 -21.03 13.48 31.32
N GLN A 104 -19.73 13.66 31.02
CA GLN A 104 -18.91 14.64 31.72
C GLN A 104 -19.41 16.08 31.52
N LEU A 105 -19.89 16.42 30.33
CA LEU A 105 -20.51 17.72 30.07
C LEU A 105 -21.80 17.92 30.87
N ASP A 106 -22.66 16.90 30.93
CA ASP A 106 -23.89 16.95 31.73
C ASP A 106 -23.57 17.08 33.23
N ASP A 107 -22.60 16.31 33.74
CA ASP A 107 -22.17 16.37 35.14
C ASP A 107 -21.60 17.76 35.48
N LEU A 108 -20.80 18.37 34.60
CA LEU A 108 -20.29 19.73 34.75
C LEU A 108 -21.42 20.77 34.76
N GLN A 109 -22.39 20.66 33.85
CA GLN A 109 -23.55 21.56 33.83
C GLN A 109 -24.38 21.45 35.11
N ALA A 110 -24.62 20.23 35.58
CA ALA A 110 -25.34 19.98 36.82
C ALA A 110 -24.60 20.59 38.02
N GLN A 111 -23.27 20.48 38.06
CA GLN A 111 -22.44 21.05 39.11
C GLN A 111 -22.47 22.58 39.10
N VAL A 112 -22.36 23.20 37.92
CA VAL A 112 -22.50 24.67 37.77
C VAL A 112 -23.88 25.17 38.22
N ILE A 113 -24.95 24.44 37.90
CA ILE A 113 -26.31 24.79 38.35
C ILE A 113 -26.40 24.69 39.87
N LYS A 114 -25.87 23.59 40.45
CA LYS A 114 -25.87 23.37 41.90
C LYS A 114 -25.11 24.47 42.65
N ASP A 115 -23.97 24.89 42.13
CA ASP A 115 -23.15 25.96 42.71
C ASP A 115 -23.85 27.32 42.60
N LYS A 116 -24.60 27.58 41.52
CA LYS A 116 -25.41 28.81 41.37
C LYS A 116 -26.63 28.87 42.31
N ILE A 117 -27.21 27.74 42.68
CA ILE A 117 -28.36 27.68 43.60
C ILE A 117 -27.90 27.76 45.08
N SER A 118 -26.65 27.39 45.35
CA SER A 118 -26.07 27.37 46.70
C SER A 118 -25.36 28.68 47.09
N GLN A 119 -25.31 29.67 46.19
CA GLN A 119 -24.94 31.06 46.44
C GLN A 119 -26.18 31.92 46.70
#